data_AF-A0A3R6BUW6-F1
#
_entry.id   AF-A0A3R6BUW6-F1
#
_cell.length_a   1.000
_cell.length_b   1.000
_cell.length_c   1.000
_cell.angle_alpha   90.00
_cell.angle_beta   90.00
_cell.angle_gamma   90.00
#
_symmetry.space_group_name_H-M   'P 1'
#
loop_
_entity.id
_entity.type
_entity.pdbx_description
1 polymer ?
#
loop_
_entity_poly.entity_id
_entity_poly.type
_entity_poly.pdbx_seq_one_letter_code
_entity_poly.pdbx_strand_id
1 'polypeptide(L)'
;MALNGIDISNWQSGINLAVVPCDFVVIKATEGTGYVNPDYERAYRQAKTAGKCLGIYHYASGGNIQAEAEYFLKNAGSRVGEAMLVLDWEGRSNPVFGVNDREWVKAWCNYISTKTSVNPVVYVQQSMMSRLQNIGNYGLWVAQYASMEPIGYQENPWNEGAYACVMRQYSSSGRLSGWNGNLDLNKFYGDRQAWSRYAGKGNQTTPEKPSEEEENQEGTTLDLVFRTMRGEFGNGEERKSRLGTRYGEVQGMIDYISGASTETLAKEVRAGKYGNGEVRKTVLGKRYEEVQSRVNAEENKYHIVKSGDMLSKIAAIYGTSYQEIARLNKLQNPNLIYVGQRLRIK
;
A
#
# COMPACT_ATOMS: atom_id res chain seq x y z
N MET A 1 16.58 -4.30 -23.88
CA MET A 1 17.01 -5.30 -22.88
C MET A 1 15.82 -5.63 -22.00
N ALA A 2 15.64 -6.90 -21.60
CA ALA A 2 14.61 -7.27 -20.64
C ALA A 2 14.89 -6.67 -19.26
N LEU A 3 13.85 -6.40 -18.48
CA LEU A 3 13.98 -5.89 -17.13
C LEU A 3 13.75 -7.02 -16.12
N ASN A 4 14.48 -7.01 -15.01
CA ASN A 4 14.26 -7.90 -13.89
C ASN A 4 13.52 -7.16 -12.77
N GLY A 5 12.56 -7.82 -12.15
CA GLY A 5 11.73 -7.19 -11.14
C GLY A 5 11.21 -8.15 -10.10
N ILE A 6 10.47 -7.57 -9.18
CA ILE A 6 9.74 -8.28 -8.14
C ILE A 6 8.30 -7.80 -8.10
N ASP A 7 7.42 -8.62 -7.56
CA ASP A 7 6.13 -8.17 -7.09
C ASP A 7 6.00 -8.40 -5.58
N ILE A 8 5.27 -7.51 -4.92
CA ILE A 8 5.20 -7.45 -3.46
C ILE A 8 3.79 -7.13 -2.99
N SER A 9 3.50 -7.58 -1.78
CA SER A 9 2.27 -7.28 -1.06
C SER A 9 2.58 -6.92 0.40
N ASN A 10 1.56 -6.92 1.26
CA ASN A 10 1.76 -6.76 2.71
C ASN A 10 2.68 -7.84 3.33
N TRP A 11 2.87 -8.99 2.67
CA TRP A 11 3.82 -10.03 3.12
C TRP A 11 5.28 -9.56 3.10
N GLN A 12 5.62 -8.57 2.27
CA GLN A 12 6.94 -7.94 2.20
C GLN A 12 6.95 -6.54 2.84
N SER A 13 6.03 -6.27 3.76
CA SER A 13 5.90 -4.97 4.41
C SER A 13 7.23 -4.53 5.02
N GLY A 14 7.61 -3.28 4.77
CA GLY A 14 8.87 -2.69 5.25
C GLY A 14 10.12 -3.00 4.40
N ILE A 15 9.99 -3.73 3.28
CA ILE A 15 11.11 -3.96 2.35
C ILE A 15 11.75 -2.64 1.89
N ASN A 16 13.07 -2.58 1.89
CA ASN A 16 13.82 -1.40 1.43
C ASN A 16 14.13 -1.50 -0.07
N LEU A 17 13.23 -0.96 -0.88
CA LEU A 17 13.35 -0.98 -2.34
C LEU A 17 14.54 -0.17 -2.87
N ALA A 18 15.15 0.71 -2.07
CA ALA A 18 16.35 1.42 -2.51
C ALA A 18 17.59 0.50 -2.63
N VAL A 19 17.61 -0.63 -1.91
CA VAL A 19 18.76 -1.55 -1.88
C VAL A 19 18.48 -2.90 -2.54
N VAL A 20 17.21 -3.27 -2.73
CA VAL A 20 16.87 -4.49 -3.46
C VAL A 20 17.17 -4.29 -4.94
N PRO A 21 18.01 -5.15 -5.56
CA PRO A 21 18.41 -5.01 -6.95
C PRO A 21 17.23 -5.39 -7.84
N CYS A 22 16.44 -4.44 -8.28
CA CYS A 22 15.36 -4.65 -9.25
C CYS A 22 15.13 -3.41 -10.10
N ASP A 23 14.82 -3.62 -11.39
CA ASP A 23 14.52 -2.56 -12.36
C ASP A 23 13.08 -2.05 -12.21
N PHE A 24 12.16 -2.95 -11.87
CA PHE A 24 10.75 -2.66 -11.65
C PHE A 24 10.22 -3.33 -10.38
N VAL A 25 9.08 -2.82 -9.89
CA VAL A 25 8.29 -3.45 -8.83
C VAL A 25 6.80 -3.34 -9.14
N VAL A 26 6.06 -4.44 -8.99
CA VAL A 26 4.59 -4.46 -9.05
C VAL A 26 4.04 -4.62 -7.64
N ILE A 27 3.22 -3.67 -7.18
CA ILE A 27 2.82 -3.57 -5.77
C ILE A 27 1.33 -3.89 -5.64
N LYS A 28 0.94 -4.77 -4.71
CA LYS A 28 -0.48 -4.98 -4.39
C LYS A 28 -1.08 -3.67 -3.93
N ALA A 29 -2.09 -3.18 -4.64
CA ALA A 29 -2.85 -1.99 -4.26
C ALA A 29 -4.10 -2.39 -3.48
N THR A 30 -4.94 -3.22 -4.10
CA THR A 30 -6.27 -3.56 -3.57
C THR A 30 -6.64 -5.02 -3.76
N GLU A 31 -7.64 -5.49 -3.02
CA GLU A 31 -8.28 -6.80 -3.19
C GLU A 31 -9.80 -6.66 -3.01
N GLY A 32 -10.56 -7.20 -3.96
CA GLY A 32 -12.02 -7.08 -4.01
C GLY A 32 -12.49 -5.63 -3.87
N THR A 33 -13.45 -5.38 -3.00
CA THR A 33 -14.01 -4.03 -2.77
C THR A 33 -13.75 -3.48 -1.37
N GLY A 34 -12.91 -4.16 -0.58
CA GLY A 34 -12.79 -3.89 0.86
C GLY A 34 -11.37 -3.80 1.41
N TYR A 35 -10.37 -4.28 0.67
CA TYR A 35 -8.98 -4.31 1.16
C TYR A 35 -8.07 -3.38 0.35
N VAL A 36 -7.35 -2.52 1.06
CA VAL A 36 -6.18 -1.79 0.56
C VAL A 36 -4.95 -2.34 1.27
N ASN A 37 -3.88 -2.63 0.52
CA ASN A 37 -2.62 -3.04 1.12
C ASN A 37 -2.07 -1.90 2.02
N PRO A 38 -1.88 -2.13 3.33
CA PRO A 38 -1.46 -1.08 4.26
C PRO A 38 -0.05 -0.56 4.01
N ASP A 39 0.81 -1.31 3.31
CA ASP A 39 2.16 -0.88 2.96
C ASP A 39 2.27 -0.26 1.55
N TYR A 40 1.15 -0.19 0.83
CA TYR A 40 1.10 0.25 -0.56
C TYR A 40 1.75 1.63 -0.77
N GLU A 41 1.37 2.61 0.05
CA GLU A 41 1.84 3.99 -0.13
C GLU A 41 3.35 4.13 0.10
N ARG A 42 3.86 3.49 1.15
CA ARG A 42 5.29 3.49 1.47
C ARG A 42 6.10 2.85 0.35
N ALA A 43 5.69 1.65 -0.07
CA ALA A 43 6.36 0.90 -1.13
C ALA A 43 6.37 1.68 -2.46
N TYR A 44 5.22 2.26 -2.84
CA TYR A 44 5.09 3.09 -4.03
C TYR A 44 6.04 4.29 -4.00
N ARG A 45 6.03 5.08 -2.92
CA ARG A 45 6.91 6.26 -2.79
C ARG A 45 8.38 5.87 -2.87
N GLN A 46 8.79 4.80 -2.17
CA GLN A 46 10.17 4.36 -2.18
C GLN A 46 10.62 3.85 -3.55
N ALA A 47 9.76 3.11 -4.26
CA ALA A 47 10.03 2.65 -5.62
C ALA A 47 10.18 3.82 -6.59
N LYS A 48 9.29 4.81 -6.50
CA LYS A 48 9.31 6.03 -7.30
C LYS A 48 10.58 6.84 -7.07
N THR A 49 10.93 7.08 -5.81
CA THR A 49 12.18 7.79 -5.44
C THR A 49 13.43 7.04 -5.91
N ALA A 50 13.40 5.71 -5.89
CA ALA A 50 14.49 4.88 -6.39
C ALA A 50 14.55 4.77 -7.93
N GLY A 51 13.68 5.46 -8.67
CA GLY A 51 13.66 5.45 -10.14
C GLY A 51 13.29 4.11 -10.76
N LYS A 52 12.55 3.26 -10.02
CA LYS A 52 12.10 1.96 -10.53
C LYS A 52 10.91 2.14 -11.47
N CYS A 53 10.78 1.24 -12.42
CA CYS A 53 9.55 1.10 -13.19
C CYS A 53 8.41 0.62 -12.27
N LEU A 54 7.28 1.33 -12.29
CA LEU A 54 6.18 1.13 -11.34
C LEU A 54 5.06 0.30 -11.95
N GLY A 55 4.58 -0.68 -11.19
CA GLY A 55 3.36 -1.42 -11.46
C GLY A 55 2.52 -1.53 -10.19
N ILE A 56 1.22 -1.61 -10.34
CA ILE A 56 0.27 -1.82 -9.24
C ILE A 56 -0.76 -2.86 -9.65
N TYR A 57 -1.15 -3.73 -8.71
CA TYR A 57 -2.10 -4.79 -9.03
C TYR A 57 -3.32 -4.81 -8.13
N HIS A 58 -4.43 -5.23 -8.73
CA HIS A 58 -5.69 -5.54 -8.07
C HIS A 58 -5.87 -7.05 -7.98
N TYR A 59 -5.99 -7.59 -6.78
CA TYR A 59 -6.33 -9.00 -6.57
C TYR A 59 -7.84 -9.19 -6.71
N ALA A 60 -8.26 -9.89 -7.75
CA ALA A 60 -9.67 -10.08 -8.04
C ALA A 60 -10.35 -11.01 -7.03
N SER A 61 -11.50 -10.59 -6.50
CA SER A 61 -12.34 -11.45 -5.67
C SER A 61 -13.42 -12.18 -6.48
N GLY A 62 -13.53 -11.89 -7.78
CA GLY A 62 -14.54 -12.49 -8.65
C GLY A 62 -15.97 -12.00 -8.38
N GLY A 63 -16.10 -10.89 -7.65
CA GLY A 63 -17.37 -10.26 -7.33
C GLY A 63 -17.89 -9.40 -8.48
N ASN A 64 -18.45 -8.23 -8.14
CA ASN A 64 -18.96 -7.31 -9.14
C ASN A 64 -17.80 -6.63 -9.90
N ILE A 65 -17.75 -6.87 -11.21
CA ILE A 65 -16.69 -6.40 -12.11
C ILE A 65 -16.47 -4.88 -12.00
N GLN A 66 -17.55 -4.10 -12.10
CA GLN A 66 -17.47 -2.65 -12.08
C GLN A 66 -17.07 -2.14 -10.70
N ALA A 67 -17.62 -2.70 -9.62
CA ALA A 67 -17.28 -2.29 -8.26
C ALA A 67 -15.81 -2.56 -7.93
N GLU A 68 -15.26 -3.72 -8.33
CA GLU A 68 -13.84 -4.03 -8.17
C GLU A 68 -12.95 -3.10 -9.00
N ALA A 69 -13.32 -2.83 -10.26
CA ALA A 69 -12.60 -1.90 -11.12
C ALA A 69 -12.60 -0.46 -10.56
N GLU A 70 -13.75 0.04 -10.11
CA GLU A 70 -13.88 1.36 -9.48
C GLU A 70 -13.10 1.44 -8.18
N TYR A 71 -13.13 0.38 -7.37
CA TYR A 71 -12.35 0.31 -6.13
C TYR A 71 -10.84 0.36 -6.42
N PHE A 72 -10.38 -0.38 -7.43
CA PHE A 72 -8.99 -0.30 -7.87
C PHE A 72 -8.62 1.10 -8.37
N LEU A 73 -9.40 1.69 -9.29
CA LEU A 73 -9.12 3.02 -9.84
C LEU A 73 -9.12 4.12 -8.77
N LYS A 74 -10.05 4.07 -7.82
CA LYS A 74 -10.11 5.00 -6.70
C LYS A 74 -8.82 5.00 -5.88
N ASN A 75 -8.23 3.81 -5.65
CA ASN A 75 -7.02 3.65 -4.85
C ASN A 75 -5.74 3.79 -5.69
N ALA A 76 -5.79 3.57 -7.00
CA ALA A 76 -4.71 3.94 -7.92
C ALA A 76 -4.52 5.46 -7.92
N GLY A 77 -5.62 6.21 -8.07
CA GLY A 77 -5.61 7.68 -8.09
C GLY A 77 -4.65 8.22 -9.14
N SER A 78 -3.77 9.14 -8.73
CA SER A 78 -2.76 9.78 -9.57
C SER A 78 -1.72 8.83 -10.18
N ARG A 79 -1.71 7.57 -9.78
CA ARG A 79 -0.79 6.53 -10.28
C ARG A 79 -1.25 5.98 -11.64
N VAL A 80 -2.49 6.21 -12.02
CA VAL A 80 -2.96 5.93 -13.38
C VAL A 80 -2.17 6.82 -14.35
N GLY A 81 -1.58 6.22 -15.38
CA GLY A 81 -0.68 6.93 -16.29
C GLY A 81 0.76 7.02 -15.78
N GLU A 82 1.05 6.59 -14.55
CA GLU A 82 2.42 6.47 -14.02
C GLU A 82 2.86 5.02 -13.82
N ALA A 83 1.94 4.16 -13.37
CA ALA A 83 2.19 2.75 -13.09
C ALA A 83 1.46 1.83 -14.09
N MET A 84 2.08 0.70 -14.42
CA MET A 84 1.41 -0.41 -15.10
C MET A 84 0.26 -0.90 -14.24
N LEU A 85 -0.94 -0.93 -14.80
CA LEU A 85 -2.14 -1.44 -14.13
C LEU A 85 -2.25 -2.94 -14.36
N VAL A 86 -2.38 -3.71 -13.29
CA VAL A 86 -2.44 -5.17 -13.36
C VAL A 86 -3.72 -5.70 -12.71
N LEU A 87 -4.38 -6.63 -13.38
CA LEU A 87 -5.37 -7.51 -12.75
C LEU A 87 -4.71 -8.83 -12.37
N ASP A 88 -4.77 -9.18 -11.10
CA ASP A 88 -4.33 -10.48 -10.58
C ASP A 88 -5.54 -11.43 -10.51
N TRP A 89 -5.59 -12.38 -11.45
CA TRP A 89 -6.68 -13.33 -11.63
C TRP A 89 -6.29 -14.74 -11.18
N GLU A 90 -6.66 -15.09 -9.94
CA GLU A 90 -6.36 -16.38 -9.32
C GLU A 90 -7.59 -17.04 -8.71
N GLY A 91 -7.48 -18.32 -8.35
CA GLY A 91 -8.59 -19.09 -7.79
C GLY A 91 -8.83 -18.92 -6.29
N ARG A 92 -7.84 -18.42 -5.54
CA ARG A 92 -8.02 -18.24 -4.09
C ARG A 92 -8.94 -17.06 -3.83
N SER A 93 -10.01 -17.28 -3.05
CA SER A 93 -11.03 -16.27 -2.74
C SER A 93 -11.81 -15.74 -3.94
N ASN A 94 -11.84 -16.48 -5.05
CA ASN A 94 -12.53 -16.10 -6.29
C ASN A 94 -13.49 -17.23 -6.73
N PRO A 95 -14.80 -17.13 -6.45
CA PRO A 95 -15.75 -18.20 -6.74
C PRO A 95 -16.09 -18.36 -8.23
N VAL A 96 -15.71 -17.41 -9.08
CA VAL A 96 -15.97 -17.47 -10.53
C VAL A 96 -14.73 -17.87 -11.33
N PHE A 97 -13.58 -18.01 -10.67
CA PHE A 97 -12.38 -18.58 -11.26
C PHE A 97 -12.64 -20.00 -11.75
N GLY A 98 -12.25 -20.30 -12.97
CA GLY A 98 -12.50 -21.59 -13.59
C GLY A 98 -13.87 -21.71 -14.27
N VAL A 99 -14.78 -20.74 -14.08
CA VAL A 99 -16.16 -20.79 -14.56
C VAL A 99 -16.40 -19.80 -15.70
N ASN A 100 -16.14 -18.51 -15.47
CA ASN A 100 -16.43 -17.42 -16.41
C ASN A 100 -15.24 -16.46 -16.58
N ASP A 101 -14.03 -17.05 -16.61
CA ASP A 101 -12.76 -16.33 -16.55
C ASP A 101 -12.65 -15.26 -17.64
N ARG A 102 -12.92 -15.65 -18.89
CA ARG A 102 -12.74 -14.79 -20.06
C ARG A 102 -13.64 -13.57 -20.02
N GLU A 103 -14.92 -13.78 -19.75
CA GLU A 103 -15.94 -12.74 -19.74
C GLU A 103 -15.70 -11.76 -18.60
N TRP A 104 -15.41 -12.26 -17.39
CA TRP A 104 -15.15 -11.40 -16.23
C TRP A 104 -13.89 -10.56 -16.42
N VAL A 105 -12.76 -11.20 -16.77
CA VAL A 105 -11.47 -10.53 -16.96
C VAL A 105 -11.54 -9.51 -18.09
N LYS A 106 -12.14 -9.88 -19.22
CA LYS A 106 -12.28 -8.96 -20.37
C LYS A 106 -13.15 -7.76 -20.02
N ALA A 107 -14.25 -7.96 -19.31
CA ALA A 107 -15.12 -6.87 -18.89
C ALA A 107 -14.41 -5.92 -17.91
N TRP A 108 -13.65 -6.44 -16.95
CA TRP A 108 -12.84 -5.64 -16.04
C TRP A 108 -11.79 -4.83 -16.80
N CYS A 109 -11.04 -5.47 -17.71
CA CYS A 109 -10.00 -4.79 -18.49
C CYS A 109 -10.59 -3.70 -19.39
N ASN A 110 -11.72 -3.99 -20.06
CA ASN A 110 -12.43 -3.00 -20.89
C ASN A 110 -12.88 -1.80 -20.05
N TYR A 111 -13.37 -2.02 -18.84
CA TYR A 111 -13.77 -0.93 -17.94
C TYR A 111 -12.57 -0.03 -17.60
N ILE A 112 -11.44 -0.61 -17.18
CA ILE A 112 -10.22 0.15 -16.87
C ILE A 112 -9.73 0.92 -18.11
N SER A 113 -9.61 0.27 -19.26
CA SER A 113 -9.17 0.91 -20.51
C SER A 113 -10.09 2.06 -20.91
N THR A 114 -11.40 1.90 -20.76
CA THR A 114 -12.37 2.94 -21.10
C THR A 114 -12.25 4.14 -20.16
N LYS A 115 -11.96 3.92 -18.88
CA LYS A 115 -11.85 4.99 -17.88
C LYS A 115 -10.50 5.70 -17.87
N THR A 116 -9.45 5.07 -18.39
CA THR A 116 -8.07 5.55 -18.19
C THR A 116 -7.24 5.68 -19.46
N SER A 117 -7.71 5.14 -20.59
CA SER A 117 -6.92 4.96 -21.82
C SER A 117 -5.67 4.07 -21.64
N VAL A 118 -5.51 3.41 -20.48
CA VAL A 118 -4.42 2.47 -20.19
C VAL A 118 -4.94 1.05 -20.32
N ASN A 119 -4.27 0.24 -21.14
CA ASN A 119 -4.58 -1.19 -21.26
C ASN A 119 -3.92 -1.97 -20.12
N PRO A 120 -4.69 -2.65 -19.26
CA PRO A 120 -4.11 -3.44 -18.18
C PRO A 120 -3.31 -4.64 -18.68
N VAL A 121 -2.44 -5.12 -17.80
CA VAL A 121 -1.81 -6.45 -17.89
C VAL A 121 -2.59 -7.41 -16.99
N VAL A 122 -2.81 -8.63 -17.46
CA VAL A 122 -3.51 -9.68 -16.69
C VAL A 122 -2.49 -10.68 -16.20
N TYR A 123 -2.37 -10.80 -14.89
CA TYR A 123 -1.65 -11.87 -14.25
C TYR A 123 -2.50 -13.14 -14.19
N VAL A 124 -1.90 -14.29 -14.53
CA VAL A 124 -2.52 -15.61 -14.42
C VAL A 124 -1.47 -16.73 -14.34
N GLN A 125 -1.79 -17.81 -13.65
CA GLN A 125 -1.03 -19.06 -13.71
C GLN A 125 -1.04 -19.69 -15.13
N GLN A 126 0.09 -20.25 -15.55
CA GLN A 126 0.24 -20.79 -16.92
C GLN A 126 -0.83 -21.83 -17.29
N SER A 127 -1.26 -22.67 -16.34
CA SER A 127 -2.30 -23.69 -16.59
C SER A 127 -3.67 -23.12 -16.98
N MET A 128 -3.92 -21.84 -16.68
CA MET A 128 -5.16 -21.13 -17.05
C MET A 128 -4.96 -20.12 -18.19
N MET A 129 -3.73 -19.91 -18.67
CA MET A 129 -3.39 -18.91 -19.69
C MET A 129 -4.26 -19.01 -20.95
N SER A 130 -4.56 -20.22 -21.42
CA SER A 130 -5.34 -20.46 -22.65
C SER A 130 -6.77 -19.91 -22.59
N ARG A 131 -7.30 -19.69 -21.38
CA ARG A 131 -8.63 -19.10 -21.16
C ARG A 131 -8.62 -17.59 -21.41
N LEU A 132 -7.49 -16.94 -21.12
CA LEU A 132 -7.32 -15.48 -21.10
C LEU A 132 -6.44 -14.94 -22.24
N GLN A 133 -5.85 -15.80 -23.07
CA GLN A 133 -5.22 -15.37 -24.31
C GLN A 133 -6.26 -14.84 -25.32
N ASN A 134 -5.85 -13.85 -26.12
CA ASN A 134 -6.65 -13.26 -27.21
C ASN A 134 -8.00 -12.64 -26.76
N ILE A 135 -8.12 -12.21 -25.51
CA ILE A 135 -9.34 -11.56 -25.00
C ILE A 135 -9.42 -10.06 -25.36
N GLY A 136 -8.37 -9.50 -25.94
CA GLY A 136 -8.26 -8.10 -26.33
C GLY A 136 -6.80 -7.68 -26.44
N ASN A 137 -6.55 -6.38 -26.47
CA ASN A 137 -5.19 -5.81 -26.46
C ASN A 137 -4.66 -5.65 -25.02
N TYR A 138 -4.62 -6.76 -24.28
CA TYR A 138 -4.19 -6.81 -22.89
C TYR A 138 -2.95 -7.71 -22.77
N GLY A 139 -1.91 -7.21 -22.09
CA GLY A 139 -0.69 -7.98 -21.87
C GLY A 139 -0.94 -9.14 -20.91
N LEU A 140 -0.21 -10.24 -21.07
CA LEU A 140 -0.25 -11.35 -20.12
C LEU A 140 1.02 -11.36 -19.25
N TRP A 141 0.83 -11.39 -17.95
CA TRP A 141 1.85 -11.72 -16.96
C TRP A 141 1.61 -13.15 -16.49
N VAL A 142 2.54 -14.07 -16.79
CA VAL A 142 2.30 -15.50 -16.57
C VAL A 142 3.20 -16.06 -15.48
N ALA A 143 2.59 -16.69 -14.48
CA ALA A 143 3.31 -17.44 -13.44
C ALA A 143 3.56 -18.89 -13.87
N GLN A 144 4.83 -19.30 -13.87
CA GLN A 144 5.25 -20.70 -14.06
C GLN A 144 6.65 -20.93 -13.48
N TYR A 145 6.74 -21.82 -12.49
CA TYR A 145 7.97 -22.07 -11.73
C TYR A 145 8.53 -23.44 -12.08
N ALA A 146 9.87 -23.54 -12.19
CA ALA A 146 10.54 -24.82 -12.39
C ALA A 146 10.46 -25.70 -11.13
N SER A 147 10.54 -25.07 -9.96
CA SER A 147 10.48 -25.69 -8.65
C SER A 147 10.19 -24.61 -7.59
N MET A 148 10.09 -25.03 -6.32
CA MET A 148 9.98 -24.12 -5.18
C MET A 148 11.35 -23.80 -4.54
N GLU A 149 12.45 -24.23 -5.16
CA GLU A 149 13.79 -24.02 -4.61
C GLU A 149 14.20 -22.55 -4.61
N PRO A 150 14.91 -22.06 -3.59
CA PRO A 150 15.37 -20.68 -3.55
C PRO A 150 16.35 -20.38 -4.69
N ILE A 151 16.05 -19.34 -5.47
CA ILE A 151 16.90 -18.91 -6.60
C ILE A 151 17.07 -17.39 -6.62
N GLY A 152 18.11 -16.91 -7.31
CA GLY A 152 18.26 -15.50 -7.70
C GLY A 152 17.69 -15.24 -9.08
N TYR A 153 17.99 -14.07 -9.65
CA TYR A 153 17.64 -13.79 -11.03
C TYR A 153 18.32 -14.75 -12.01
N GLN A 154 17.58 -15.14 -13.04
CA GLN A 154 18.04 -16.03 -14.10
C GLN A 154 18.02 -15.29 -15.44
N GLU A 155 19.10 -15.42 -16.20
CA GLU A 155 19.14 -14.87 -17.56
C GLU A 155 18.13 -15.58 -18.46
N ASN A 156 18.04 -16.90 -18.37
CA ASN A 156 17.10 -17.72 -19.14
C ASN A 156 16.26 -18.60 -18.20
N PRO A 157 15.15 -18.09 -17.65
CA PRO A 157 14.26 -18.89 -16.81
C PRO A 157 13.71 -20.12 -17.53
N TRP A 158 13.43 -21.19 -16.78
CA TRP A 158 12.82 -22.41 -17.32
C TRP A 158 11.53 -22.11 -18.12
N ASN A 159 11.36 -22.77 -19.27
CA ASN A 159 10.25 -22.59 -20.23
C ASN A 159 10.08 -21.17 -20.78
N GLU A 160 11.12 -20.34 -20.73
CA GLU A 160 11.15 -19.08 -21.47
C GLU A 160 10.98 -19.33 -22.97
N GLY A 161 10.15 -18.49 -23.63
CA GLY A 161 9.83 -18.62 -25.05
C GLY A 161 8.80 -19.69 -25.41
N ALA A 162 8.37 -20.54 -24.48
CA ALA A 162 7.35 -21.59 -24.75
C ALA A 162 5.96 -21.02 -25.08
N TYR A 163 5.69 -19.77 -24.70
CA TYR A 163 4.44 -19.06 -24.95
C TYR A 163 4.64 -17.54 -24.89
N ALA A 164 3.75 -16.80 -25.55
CA ALA A 164 3.80 -15.35 -25.58
C ALA A 164 3.26 -14.75 -24.27
N CYS A 165 4.09 -13.97 -23.58
CA CYS A 165 3.70 -13.14 -22.43
C CYS A 165 4.56 -11.87 -22.42
N VAL A 166 4.06 -10.82 -21.77
CA VAL A 166 4.80 -9.55 -21.64
C VAL A 166 5.68 -9.58 -20.40
N MET A 167 5.28 -10.35 -19.39
CA MET A 167 6.00 -10.55 -18.14
C MET A 167 5.85 -11.99 -17.68
N ARG A 168 6.90 -12.54 -17.04
CA ARG A 168 6.88 -13.88 -16.47
C ARG A 168 7.27 -13.81 -15.01
N GLN A 169 6.46 -14.38 -14.13
CA GLN A 169 6.86 -14.72 -12.76
C GLN A 169 7.40 -16.14 -12.78
N TYR A 170 8.67 -16.33 -12.44
CA TYR A 170 9.35 -17.63 -12.57
C TYR A 170 9.83 -18.22 -11.24
N SER A 171 9.61 -17.53 -10.13
CA SER A 171 9.86 -18.02 -8.78
C SER A 171 8.97 -17.29 -7.79
N SER A 172 8.53 -17.99 -6.74
CA SER A 172 7.95 -17.42 -5.52
C SER A 172 8.83 -17.59 -4.28
N SER A 173 10.05 -18.07 -4.49
CA SER A 173 11.05 -18.37 -3.45
C SER A 173 12.36 -17.63 -3.70
N GLY A 174 12.30 -16.52 -4.43
CA GLY A 174 13.43 -15.68 -4.78
C GLY A 174 14.22 -15.19 -3.56
N ARG A 175 15.55 -15.14 -3.72
CA ARG A 175 16.50 -14.60 -2.74
C ARG A 175 17.33 -13.51 -3.39
N LEU A 176 17.13 -12.27 -2.95
CA LEU A 176 17.91 -11.12 -3.39
C LEU A 176 18.52 -10.43 -2.16
N SER A 177 19.66 -9.76 -2.36
CA SER A 177 20.22 -8.88 -1.34
C SER A 177 19.22 -7.77 -0.97
N GLY A 178 19.22 -7.37 0.30
CA GLY A 178 18.32 -6.31 0.80
C GLY A 178 16.97 -6.80 1.35
N TRP A 179 16.67 -8.11 1.29
CA TRP A 179 15.49 -8.70 1.92
C TRP A 179 15.77 -10.12 2.43
N ASN A 180 15.46 -10.39 3.70
CA ASN A 180 15.66 -11.71 4.32
C ASN A 180 14.36 -12.53 4.31
N GLY A 181 13.84 -12.79 3.11
CA GLY A 181 12.56 -13.48 2.91
C GLY A 181 12.31 -13.82 1.45
N ASN A 182 11.21 -14.52 1.17
CA ASN A 182 10.85 -14.90 -0.21
C ASN A 182 10.44 -13.67 -1.00
N LEU A 183 10.88 -13.62 -2.26
CA LEU A 183 10.44 -12.65 -3.26
C LEU A 183 9.94 -13.39 -4.50
N ASP A 184 8.87 -12.87 -5.07
CA ASP A 184 8.40 -13.28 -6.37
C ASP A 184 9.31 -12.65 -7.43
N LEU A 185 9.98 -13.47 -8.25
CA LEU A 185 10.94 -13.00 -9.26
C LEU A 185 10.32 -12.95 -10.63
N ASN A 186 10.50 -11.81 -11.30
CA ASN A 186 9.87 -11.51 -12.57
C ASN A 186 10.86 -11.08 -13.63
N LYS A 187 10.55 -11.41 -14.88
CA LYS A 187 11.23 -10.89 -16.08
C LYS A 187 10.19 -10.25 -17.00
N PHE A 188 10.38 -8.98 -17.32
CA PHE A 188 9.57 -8.24 -18.29
C PHE A 188 10.27 -8.22 -19.65
N TYR A 189 9.57 -8.64 -20.70
CA TYR A 189 10.10 -8.80 -22.06
C TYR A 189 10.07 -7.49 -22.85
N GLY A 190 10.62 -6.44 -22.25
CA GLY A 190 10.74 -5.12 -22.85
C GLY A 190 11.71 -4.28 -22.03
N ASP A 191 12.06 -3.11 -22.56
CA ASP A 191 12.83 -2.11 -21.85
C ASP A 191 11.93 -1.12 -21.09
N ARG A 192 12.53 -0.08 -20.50
CA ARG A 192 11.81 0.97 -19.77
C ARG A 192 10.83 1.76 -20.66
N GLN A 193 11.10 1.88 -21.95
CA GLN A 193 10.19 2.55 -22.88
C GLN A 193 8.96 1.68 -23.16
N ALA A 194 9.16 0.38 -23.36
CA ALA A 194 8.07 -0.58 -23.47
C ALA A 194 7.23 -0.63 -22.19
N TRP A 195 7.86 -0.61 -21.01
CA TRP A 195 7.15 -0.51 -19.72
C TRP A 195 6.27 0.74 -19.66
N SER A 196 6.82 1.89 -20.08
CA SER A 196 6.10 3.18 -20.06
C SER A 196 4.85 3.18 -20.93
N ARG A 197 4.81 2.39 -22.02
CA ARG A 197 3.60 2.20 -22.83
C ARG A 197 2.50 1.47 -22.07
N TYR A 198 2.84 0.46 -21.27
CA TYR A 198 1.89 -0.22 -20.39
C TYR A 198 1.46 0.62 -19.18
N ALA A 199 2.34 1.49 -18.68
CA ALA A 199 2.00 2.41 -17.60
C ALA A 199 1.12 3.58 -18.04
N GLY A 200 0.79 3.69 -19.33
CA GLY A 200 -0.01 4.78 -19.89
C GLY A 200 0.78 6.00 -20.37
N LYS A 201 2.07 6.15 -20.01
CA LYS A 201 2.93 7.24 -20.51
C LYS A 201 3.24 7.17 -22.00
N GLY A 202 3.03 6.02 -22.64
CA GLY A 202 3.33 5.82 -24.07
C GLY A 202 2.12 5.80 -25.00
N ASN A 203 0.90 6.01 -24.49
CA ASN A 203 -0.31 6.12 -25.31
C ASN A 203 -1.02 7.44 -24.97
N GLN A 204 -1.05 8.32 -25.97
CA GLN A 204 -1.53 9.70 -26.00
C GLN A 204 -0.49 10.78 -25.72
N THR A 205 -0.45 11.71 -26.69
CA THR A 205 -0.20 13.15 -26.58
C THR A 205 0.32 13.60 -25.23
N THR A 206 1.43 14.33 -25.26
CA THR A 206 1.90 15.20 -24.18
C THR A 206 0.72 15.58 -23.29
N PRO A 207 0.59 14.99 -22.10
CA PRO A 207 -0.29 15.58 -21.10
C PRO A 207 0.27 16.99 -20.98
N GLU A 208 -0.55 17.99 -21.26
CA GLU A 208 -0.25 19.31 -20.74
C GLU A 208 0.03 19.06 -19.26
N LYS A 209 1.27 19.34 -18.86
CA LYS A 209 1.72 19.18 -17.47
C LYS A 209 0.56 19.70 -16.63
N PRO A 210 0.01 18.90 -15.69
CA PRO A 210 -1.06 19.39 -14.82
C PRO A 210 -0.63 20.77 -14.37
N SER A 211 -1.50 21.76 -14.55
CA SER A 211 -1.12 23.11 -14.17
C SER A 211 -0.65 23.05 -12.72
N GLU A 212 0.31 23.90 -12.33
CA GLU A 212 0.79 23.91 -10.94
C GLU A 212 -0.37 24.02 -9.93
N GLU A 213 -1.48 24.61 -10.36
CA GLU A 213 -2.75 24.70 -9.66
C GLU A 213 -3.48 23.34 -9.47
N GLU A 214 -3.44 22.44 -10.46
CA GLU A 214 -4.01 21.09 -10.35
C GLU A 214 -3.14 20.18 -9.46
N GLU A 215 -1.82 20.25 -9.59
CA GLU A 215 -0.86 19.47 -8.77
C GLU A 215 -0.89 19.91 -7.28
N ASN A 216 -1.11 21.19 -7.03
CA ASN A 216 -1.21 21.72 -5.67
C ASN A 216 -2.54 21.38 -4.97
N GLN A 217 -3.56 20.94 -5.71
CA GLN A 217 -4.87 20.55 -5.19
C GLN A 217 -5.06 19.03 -5.07
N GLU A 218 -4.11 18.24 -5.57
CA GLU A 218 -4.16 16.78 -5.60
C GLU A 218 -3.79 16.15 -4.23
N GLY A 219 -4.52 15.08 -3.87
CA GLY A 219 -4.31 14.30 -2.66
C GLY A 219 -5.41 14.45 -1.60
N THR A 220 -5.24 13.73 -0.48
CA THR A 220 -6.17 13.81 0.66
C THR A 220 -6.00 15.13 1.40
N THR A 221 -6.98 15.53 2.21
CA THR A 221 -6.85 16.68 3.12
C THR A 221 -5.59 16.59 3.98
N LEU A 222 -5.30 15.39 4.50
CA LEU A 222 -4.15 15.14 5.36
C LEU A 222 -2.82 15.32 4.59
N ASP A 223 -2.76 14.89 3.33
CA ASP A 223 -1.58 15.10 2.47
C ASP A 223 -1.34 16.60 2.23
N LEU A 224 -2.40 17.34 1.92
CA LEU A 224 -2.31 18.79 1.69
C LEU A 224 -1.94 19.53 2.98
N VAL A 225 -2.47 19.13 4.14
CA VAL A 225 -2.04 19.68 5.45
C VAL A 225 -0.57 19.37 5.72
N PHE A 226 -0.12 18.14 5.47
CA PHE A 226 1.28 17.75 5.64
C PHE A 226 2.22 18.60 4.75
N ARG A 227 1.91 18.74 3.45
CA ARG A 227 2.66 19.60 2.51
C ARG A 227 2.63 21.08 2.94
N THR A 228 1.48 21.56 3.39
CA THR A 228 1.31 22.93 3.94
C THR A 228 2.22 23.16 5.13
N MET A 229 2.25 22.22 6.08
CA MET A 229 3.04 22.30 7.31
C MET A 229 4.55 22.19 7.05
N ARG A 230 4.96 21.63 5.91
CA ARG A 230 6.35 21.63 5.40
C ARG A 230 6.73 22.91 4.64
N GLY A 231 5.77 23.81 4.43
CA GLY A 231 5.99 25.09 3.75
C GLY A 231 5.88 25.03 2.23
N GLU A 232 5.40 23.93 1.63
CA GLU A 232 5.32 23.76 0.17
C GLU A 232 4.39 24.80 -0.49
N PHE A 233 3.37 25.28 0.24
CA PHE A 233 2.43 26.27 -0.26
C PHE A 233 2.68 27.69 0.27
N GLY A 234 3.80 27.94 0.96
CA GLY A 234 4.09 29.26 1.53
C GLY A 234 3.07 29.67 2.61
N ASN A 235 2.80 30.98 2.69
CA ASN A 235 1.94 31.59 3.71
C ASN A 235 1.00 32.67 3.15
N GLY A 236 -0.02 33.06 3.92
CA GLY A 236 -0.95 34.13 3.54
C GLY A 236 -1.65 33.89 2.20
N GLU A 237 -1.61 34.90 1.32
CA GLU A 237 -2.24 34.86 0.00
C GLU A 237 -1.56 33.86 -0.95
N GLU A 238 -0.25 33.60 -0.80
CA GLU A 238 0.46 32.59 -1.59
C GLU A 238 -0.12 31.19 -1.34
N ARG A 239 -0.41 30.88 -0.06
CA ARG A 239 -1.04 29.61 0.33
C ARG A 239 -2.45 29.49 -0.23
N LYS A 240 -3.24 30.55 -0.16
CA LYS A 240 -4.60 30.58 -0.73
C LYS A 240 -4.58 30.34 -2.22
N SER A 241 -3.67 31.02 -2.93
CA SER A 241 -3.52 30.88 -4.38
C SER A 241 -3.10 29.46 -4.75
N ARG A 242 -2.08 28.89 -4.08
CA ARG A 242 -1.58 27.55 -4.41
C ARG A 242 -2.57 26.44 -4.08
N LEU A 243 -3.24 26.51 -2.93
CA LEU A 243 -4.24 25.50 -2.54
C LEU A 243 -5.58 25.66 -3.26
N GLY A 244 -5.82 26.79 -3.94
CA GLY A 244 -7.03 27.05 -4.69
C GLY A 244 -8.30 26.76 -3.90
N THR A 245 -9.18 25.95 -4.50
CA THR A 245 -10.48 25.58 -3.90
C THR A 245 -10.35 24.75 -2.61
N ARG A 246 -9.20 24.10 -2.40
CA ARG A 246 -8.91 23.27 -1.22
C ARG A 246 -8.40 24.08 -0.03
N TYR A 247 -8.10 25.37 -0.18
CA TYR A 247 -7.56 26.19 0.91
C TYR A 247 -8.42 26.12 2.18
N GLY A 248 -9.74 26.30 2.06
CA GLY A 248 -10.65 26.33 3.21
C GLY A 248 -10.66 25.01 3.99
N GLU A 249 -10.64 23.89 3.28
CA GLU A 249 -10.59 22.55 3.86
C GLU A 249 -9.28 22.30 4.61
N VAL A 250 -8.15 22.63 3.98
CA VAL A 250 -6.80 22.45 4.53
C VAL A 250 -6.57 23.36 5.74
N GLN A 251 -6.88 24.64 5.59
CA GLN A 251 -6.73 25.61 6.67
C GLN A 251 -7.69 25.30 7.82
N GLY A 252 -8.91 24.85 7.53
CA GLY A 252 -9.86 24.39 8.54
C GLY A 252 -9.35 23.22 9.37
N MET A 253 -8.66 22.26 8.77
CA MET A 253 -8.02 21.17 9.51
C MET A 253 -6.85 21.66 10.38
N ILE A 254 -6.03 22.59 9.88
CA ILE A 254 -4.93 23.20 10.64
C ILE A 254 -5.48 23.99 11.84
N ASP A 255 -6.51 24.80 11.63
CA ASP A 255 -7.14 25.61 12.66
C ASP A 255 -7.83 24.72 13.71
N TYR A 256 -8.48 23.65 13.26
CA TYR A 256 -9.03 22.63 14.14
C TYR A 256 -7.95 21.99 15.02
N ILE A 257 -6.82 21.56 14.45
CA ILE A 257 -5.70 21.00 15.22
C ILE A 257 -5.18 22.01 16.24
N SER A 258 -5.09 23.28 15.86
CA SER A 258 -4.64 24.36 16.72
C SER A 258 -5.58 24.58 17.92
N GLY A 259 -6.90 24.56 17.69
CA GLY A 259 -7.91 24.87 18.71
C GLY A 259 -8.48 23.68 19.49
N ALA A 260 -8.36 22.45 18.97
CA ALA A 260 -8.93 21.27 19.61
C ALA A 260 -8.21 20.93 20.93
N SER A 261 -8.96 20.37 21.87
CA SER A 261 -8.40 19.89 23.14
C SER A 261 -7.40 18.75 22.90
N THR A 262 -6.35 18.69 23.73
CA THR A 262 -5.35 17.60 23.68
C THR A 262 -6.00 16.22 23.82
N GLU A 263 -7.09 16.11 24.60
CA GLU A 263 -7.85 14.86 24.74
C GLU A 263 -8.55 14.46 23.43
N THR A 264 -9.19 15.41 22.76
CA THR A 264 -9.82 15.19 21.46
C THR A 264 -8.78 14.74 20.43
N LEU A 265 -7.68 15.47 20.31
CA LEU A 265 -6.61 15.14 19.37
C LEU A 265 -6.00 13.77 19.67
N ALA A 266 -5.80 13.41 20.94
CA ALA A 266 -5.27 12.11 21.31
C ALA A 266 -6.21 10.95 20.91
N LYS A 267 -7.53 11.12 21.04
CA LYS A 267 -8.51 10.14 20.55
C LYS A 267 -8.45 9.99 19.03
N GLU A 268 -8.34 11.10 18.31
CA GLU A 268 -8.26 11.09 16.86
C GLU A 268 -6.94 10.51 16.33
N VAL A 269 -5.83 10.71 17.05
CA VAL A 269 -4.56 10.01 16.78
C VAL A 269 -4.73 8.50 16.91
N ARG A 270 -5.38 8.01 17.97
CA ARG A 270 -5.66 6.57 18.16
C ARG A 270 -6.59 6.02 17.08
N ALA A 271 -7.47 6.84 16.54
CA ALA A 271 -8.33 6.51 15.39
C ALA A 271 -7.61 6.62 14.02
N GLY A 272 -6.34 7.03 14.00
CA GLY A 272 -5.52 7.08 12.77
C GLY A 272 -5.66 8.36 11.94
N LYS A 273 -6.37 9.38 12.41
CA LYS A 273 -6.72 10.59 11.63
C LYS A 273 -5.52 11.42 11.16
N TYR A 274 -4.37 11.30 11.81
CA TYR A 274 -3.18 12.12 11.57
C TYR A 274 -1.99 11.34 11.03
N GLY A 275 -2.21 10.15 10.47
CA GLY A 275 -1.14 9.29 9.99
C GLY A 275 -0.21 8.79 11.10
N ASN A 276 1.02 8.44 10.74
CA ASN A 276 2.03 7.86 11.62
C ASN A 276 3.41 8.54 11.42
N GLY A 277 4.32 8.32 12.37
CA GLY A 277 5.70 8.83 12.31
C GLY A 277 5.80 10.32 11.98
N GLU A 278 6.60 10.63 10.96
CA GLU A 278 6.86 12.00 10.51
C GLU A 278 5.61 12.74 10.01
N VAL A 279 4.63 12.03 9.43
CA VAL A 279 3.36 12.65 8.99
C VAL A 279 2.63 13.22 10.20
N ARG A 280 2.47 12.41 11.25
CA ARG A 280 1.80 12.83 12.48
C ARG A 280 2.55 13.98 13.15
N LYS A 281 3.88 13.87 13.25
CA LYS A 281 4.73 14.89 13.85
C LYS A 281 4.60 16.23 13.14
N THR A 282 4.59 16.19 11.82
CA THR A 282 4.48 17.39 10.98
C THR A 282 3.08 17.99 11.02
N VAL A 283 2.03 17.18 10.90
CA VAL A 283 0.62 17.64 10.89
C VAL A 283 0.20 18.20 12.24
N LEU A 284 0.58 17.55 13.35
CA LEU A 284 0.30 18.07 14.70
C LEU A 284 1.21 19.26 15.06
N GLY A 285 2.36 19.41 14.40
CA GLY A 285 3.28 20.52 14.59
C GLY A 285 3.62 20.75 16.07
N LYS A 286 3.39 21.97 16.55
CA LYS A 286 3.64 22.34 17.97
C LYS A 286 2.82 21.54 18.97
N ARG A 287 1.68 20.97 18.56
CA ARG A 287 0.81 20.12 19.41
C ARG A 287 1.30 18.69 19.49
N TYR A 288 2.31 18.28 18.71
CA TYR A 288 2.74 16.88 18.64
C TYR A 288 3.13 16.32 20.01
N GLU A 289 4.02 16.99 20.74
CA GLU A 289 4.57 16.47 21.99
C GLU A 289 3.49 16.28 23.07
N GLU A 290 2.60 17.25 23.26
CA GLU A 290 1.52 17.15 24.24
C GLU A 290 0.47 16.10 23.87
N VAL A 291 0.10 16.00 22.58
CA VAL A 291 -0.87 15.04 22.09
C VAL A 291 -0.29 13.63 22.16
N GLN A 292 0.95 13.44 21.70
CA GLN A 292 1.62 12.15 21.75
C GLN A 292 1.87 11.70 23.20
N SER A 293 2.21 12.63 24.10
CA SER A 293 2.27 12.34 25.54
C SER A 293 0.92 11.89 26.09
N ARG A 294 -0.19 12.50 25.65
CA ARG A 294 -1.53 12.10 26.07
C ARG A 294 -1.96 10.76 25.48
N VAL A 295 -1.61 10.47 24.22
CA VAL A 295 -1.80 9.16 23.58
C VAL A 295 -1.05 8.09 24.37
N ASN A 296 0.23 8.33 24.66
CA ASN A 296 1.07 7.43 25.43
C ASN A 296 0.56 7.28 26.87
N ALA A 297 0.06 8.35 27.49
CA ALA A 297 -0.51 8.28 28.84
C ALA A 297 -1.78 7.41 28.89
N GLU A 298 -2.65 7.50 27.87
CA GLU A 298 -3.81 6.62 27.72
C GLU A 298 -3.42 5.16 27.43
N GLU A 299 -2.41 4.93 26.59
CA GLU A 299 -1.87 3.59 26.35
C GLU A 299 -1.22 3.01 27.61
N ASN A 300 -0.47 3.83 28.36
CA ASN A 300 0.14 3.45 29.63
C ASN A 300 -0.86 3.29 30.79
N LYS A 301 -2.16 3.62 30.60
CA LYS A 301 -3.22 3.20 31.52
C LYS A 301 -3.53 1.72 31.40
N TYR A 302 -3.14 1.04 30.31
CA TYR A 302 -3.49 -0.35 30.11
C TYR A 302 -2.31 -1.17 29.63
N HIS A 303 -2.15 -2.36 30.18
CA HIS A 303 -1.19 -3.35 29.73
C HIS A 303 -1.92 -4.59 29.23
N ILE A 304 -1.53 -5.12 28.06
CA ILE A 304 -2.00 -6.42 27.59
C ILE A 304 -0.97 -7.46 28.02
N VAL A 305 -1.37 -8.34 28.92
CA VAL A 305 -0.51 -9.39 29.49
C VAL A 305 0.03 -10.27 28.36
N LYS A 306 1.34 -10.50 28.37
CA LYS A 306 2.08 -11.36 27.44
C LYS A 306 2.57 -12.61 28.17
N SER A 307 2.96 -13.63 27.40
CA SER A 307 3.55 -14.84 27.97
C SER A 307 4.81 -14.48 28.79
N GLY A 308 4.88 -14.96 30.03
CA GLY A 308 5.98 -14.69 30.95
C GLY A 308 5.85 -13.43 31.81
N ASP A 309 4.77 -12.66 31.64
CA ASP A 309 4.48 -11.54 32.52
C ASP A 309 4.06 -11.99 33.93
N MET A 310 4.44 -11.17 34.91
CA MET A 310 3.94 -11.23 36.27
C MET A 310 3.44 -9.84 36.65
N LEU A 311 2.42 -9.76 37.50
CA LEU A 311 1.85 -8.48 37.91
C LEU A 311 2.90 -7.53 38.51
N SER A 312 3.88 -8.07 39.24
CA SER A 312 5.04 -7.34 39.78
C SER A 312 5.99 -6.80 38.71
N LYS A 313 6.26 -7.58 37.64
CA LYS A 313 7.07 -7.13 36.50
C LYS A 313 6.37 -6.01 35.73
N ILE A 314 5.07 -6.17 35.50
CA ILE A 314 4.22 -5.14 34.87
C ILE A 314 4.26 -3.87 35.74
N ALA A 315 4.05 -4.00 37.04
CA ALA A 315 4.10 -2.86 37.96
C ALA A 315 5.43 -2.08 37.90
N ALA A 316 6.56 -2.81 37.86
CA ALA A 316 7.88 -2.22 37.73
C ALA A 316 8.06 -1.44 36.41
N ILE A 317 7.57 -1.98 35.29
CA ILE A 317 7.62 -1.33 33.97
C ILE A 317 6.93 0.04 33.99
N TYR A 318 5.80 0.16 34.69
CA TYR A 318 5.00 1.38 34.70
C TYR A 318 5.20 2.27 35.94
N GLY A 319 6.14 1.91 36.81
CA GLY A 319 6.45 2.64 38.05
C GLY A 319 5.25 2.70 39.00
N THR A 320 4.54 1.58 39.19
CA THR A 320 3.43 1.42 40.14
C THR A 320 3.66 0.17 41.00
N SER A 321 2.70 -0.22 41.84
CA SER A 321 2.74 -1.45 42.64
C SER A 321 1.79 -2.50 42.08
N TYR A 322 2.11 -3.79 42.26
CA TYR A 322 1.22 -4.87 41.81
C TYR A 322 -0.10 -4.85 42.58
N GLN A 323 -0.09 -4.38 43.84
CA GLN A 323 -1.29 -4.20 44.66
C GLN A 323 -2.22 -3.16 44.04
N GLU A 324 -1.67 -2.06 43.53
CA GLU A 324 -2.48 -1.03 42.89
C GLU A 324 -3.08 -1.52 41.57
N ILE A 325 -2.30 -2.25 40.75
CA ILE A 325 -2.83 -2.88 39.54
C ILE A 325 -3.93 -3.91 39.91
N ALA A 326 -3.70 -4.75 40.91
CA ALA A 326 -4.70 -5.72 41.37
C ALA A 326 -6.00 -5.05 41.82
N ARG A 327 -5.88 -3.95 42.57
CA ARG A 327 -7.00 -3.14 43.06
C ARG A 327 -7.77 -2.49 41.90
N LEU A 328 -7.08 -1.85 40.96
CA LEU A 328 -7.69 -1.20 39.78
C LEU A 328 -8.47 -2.19 38.90
N ASN A 329 -8.03 -3.44 38.85
CA ASN A 329 -8.62 -4.50 38.03
C ASN A 329 -9.52 -5.48 38.80
N LYS A 330 -9.71 -5.26 40.11
CA LYS A 330 -10.51 -6.13 40.99
C LYS A 330 -10.07 -7.60 40.91
N LEU A 331 -8.75 -7.85 40.83
CA LEU A 331 -8.21 -9.20 40.76
C LEU A 331 -8.40 -9.91 42.10
N GLN A 332 -9.14 -11.01 42.10
CA GLN A 332 -9.34 -11.84 43.29
C GLN A 332 -8.06 -12.56 43.71
N ASN A 333 -7.26 -12.97 42.73
CA ASN A 333 -5.94 -13.55 42.96
C ASN A 333 -4.88 -12.78 42.13
N PRO A 334 -4.09 -11.90 42.76
CA PRO A 334 -3.05 -11.12 42.08
C PRO A 334 -1.93 -11.95 41.43
N ASN A 335 -1.80 -13.23 41.78
CA ASN A 335 -0.82 -14.15 41.20
C ASN A 335 -1.34 -14.86 39.93
N LEU A 336 -2.59 -14.63 39.55
CA LEU A 336 -3.22 -15.27 38.38
C LEU A 336 -3.66 -14.21 37.37
N ILE A 337 -2.89 -14.07 36.29
CA ILE A 337 -3.20 -13.24 35.14
C ILE A 337 -3.08 -14.07 33.86
N TYR A 338 -3.84 -13.73 32.83
CA TYR A 338 -3.92 -14.51 31.59
C TYR A 338 -3.31 -13.74 30.42
N VAL A 339 -2.59 -14.43 29.55
CA VAL A 339 -2.10 -13.84 28.29
C VAL A 339 -3.28 -13.27 27.49
N GLY A 340 -3.13 -12.04 26.99
CA GLY A 340 -4.18 -11.28 26.32
C GLY A 340 -5.10 -10.49 27.27
N GLN A 341 -5.00 -10.70 28.59
CA GLN A 341 -5.77 -9.94 29.56
C GLN A 341 -5.36 -8.46 29.54
N ARG A 342 -6.35 -7.56 29.43
CA ARG A 342 -6.14 -6.11 29.52
C ARG A 342 -6.22 -5.65 30.96
N LEU A 343 -5.10 -5.24 31.53
CA LEU A 343 -4.98 -4.74 32.90
C LEU A 343 -4.89 -3.22 32.92
N ARG A 344 -5.71 -2.55 33.73
CA ARG A 344 -5.61 -1.14 34.06
C ARG A 344 -4.45 -0.87 35.02
N ILE A 345 -3.56 0.03 34.65
CA ILE A 345 -2.30 0.32 35.34
C ILE A 345 -2.35 1.64 36.12
N LYS A 346 -3.09 2.64 35.62
CA LYS A 346 -3.27 3.96 36.25
C LYS A 346 -4.72 4.47 36.12
#